data_AF-A0A2S7QPN3-F1
#
_entry.id   AF-A0A2S7QPN3-F1
#
_cell.length_a   1.000
_cell.length_b   1.000
_cell.length_c   1.000
_cell.angle_alpha   90.00
_cell.angle_beta   90.00
_cell.angle_gamma   90.00
#
_symmetry.space_group_name_H-M   'P 1'
#
loop_
_entity.id
_entity.type
_entity.pdbx_description
1 polymer ?
#
loop_
_entity_poly.entity_id
_entity_poly.type
_entity_poly.pdbx_seq_one_letter_code
_entity_poly.pdbx_strand_id
1 'polypeptide(L)'
;MPFPFIHLCTLLEELEGVLLSPTPLLPSTLKSKKEDLTVRWHARFSNSINTIHRDDPALIFALSPEKLVDRDYGFNEDTLSRFIARTFQMSLADYERWRSWPKLASYRTEARGASGSVVNTLVRNDLGSRVERIMREMGRDTVQEVHLLHKKITVEEVDNALIIIAANNEESSEAIKSLARSHDRNAFTRPLERLYLKLGSNQAKWLTRLLLKDYGFKVPTVFNVGSQHTSFSSALKVTAEVDWNNIIPIRREGSNMMKPTVIQQTTKAIEGLPDPKTNVTTSRGVVSRSNVQPLLRSRPILAEAAPSTVNSQTVKGDTPRQDPESGASSTTNKRPLSEVTSSSLNSQGAGRYSPRKKAAFSPGSLPEITGSSSRASPPNTGGSSAQPSSTRSNLSPRKTKTTSSRQQSTPRRQQSSPAKPSTPIPSSITKGTGTCLISSSPKTCPFTNCIFILSPSITSPFIKQLIAPHGTTYTTSLQTLTRKVLPRRCPDTGRKVRKIALVETKKRDETIAFMREIEALGLKRSSGEREYVEVYDWRLVEKMRGVEEGIGGGGNVWKRYWVGAA
;
A
#
# COMPACT_ATOMS: atom_id res chain seq x y z
N MET A 1 10.57 1.42 17.35
CA MET A 1 9.23 1.85 16.89
C MET A 1 8.68 0.76 16.00
N PRO A 2 7.42 0.32 16.15
CA PRO A 2 6.90 -0.81 15.38
C PRO A 2 6.74 -0.47 13.89
N PHE A 3 6.90 -1.45 12.99
CA PHE A 3 6.86 -1.25 11.53
C PHE A 3 5.42 -1.17 11.03
N PRO A 4 4.96 -0.08 10.40
CA PRO A 4 3.60 -0.02 9.86
C PRO A 4 3.34 -1.09 8.78
N PHE A 5 2.29 -1.89 8.96
CA PHE A 5 1.92 -2.99 8.04
C PHE A 5 1.62 -2.48 6.61
N ILE A 6 1.10 -1.25 6.51
CA ILE A 6 0.85 -0.60 5.22
C ILE A 6 2.14 -0.44 4.40
N HIS A 7 3.30 -0.21 5.02
CA HIS A 7 4.56 -0.07 4.30
C HIS A 7 5.03 -1.38 3.67
N LEU A 8 4.78 -2.52 4.34
CA LEU A 8 4.98 -3.84 3.76
C LEU A 8 4.00 -4.08 2.59
N CYS A 9 2.72 -3.79 2.79
CA CYS A 9 1.70 -3.95 1.75
C CYS A 9 2.02 -3.13 0.49
N THR A 10 2.58 -1.92 0.65
CA THR A 10 3.04 -1.11 -0.49
C THR A 10 4.13 -1.82 -1.31
N LEU A 11 5.11 -2.47 -0.66
CA LEU A 11 6.12 -3.26 -1.38
C LEU A 11 5.46 -4.40 -2.15
N LEU A 12 4.59 -5.16 -1.49
CA LEU A 12 3.91 -6.31 -2.08
C LEU A 12 3.05 -5.90 -3.28
N GLU A 13 2.35 -4.76 -3.18
CA GLU A 13 1.57 -4.17 -4.28
C GLU A 13 2.45 -3.80 -5.48
N GLU A 14 3.58 -3.14 -5.24
CA GLU A 14 4.50 -2.76 -6.32
C GLU A 14 5.13 -3.99 -7.00
N LEU A 15 5.47 -5.03 -6.22
CA LEU A 15 6.00 -6.28 -6.75
C LEU A 15 4.96 -7.06 -7.57
N GLU A 16 3.71 -7.13 -7.10
CA GLU A 16 2.60 -7.70 -7.86
C GLU A 16 2.34 -6.91 -9.15
N GLY A 17 2.37 -5.58 -9.10
CA GLY A 17 2.17 -4.73 -10.27
C GLY A 17 3.17 -4.97 -11.39
N VAL A 18 4.43 -5.30 -11.06
CA VAL A 18 5.43 -5.67 -12.07
C VAL A 18 5.14 -7.04 -12.68
N LEU A 19 4.64 -7.99 -11.88
CA LEU A 19 4.28 -9.34 -12.35
C LEU A 19 3.05 -9.34 -13.24
N LEU A 20 2.09 -8.46 -12.92
CA LEU A 20 0.82 -8.32 -13.65
C LEU A 20 0.89 -7.23 -14.73
N SER A 21 2.10 -6.79 -15.09
CA SER A 21 2.28 -5.77 -16.11
C SER A 21 1.67 -6.24 -17.45
N PRO A 22 0.88 -5.40 -18.15
CA PRO A 22 0.29 -5.76 -19.45
C PRO A 22 1.35 -6.13 -20.49
N THR A 23 2.55 -5.60 -20.35
CA THR A 23 3.70 -5.92 -21.18
C THR A 23 4.53 -6.98 -20.47
N PRO A 24 4.58 -8.23 -20.97
CA PRO A 24 5.37 -9.28 -20.36
C PRO A 24 6.84 -8.89 -20.37
N LEU A 25 7.47 -8.96 -19.21
CA LEU A 25 8.89 -8.64 -19.06
C LEU A 25 9.73 -9.89 -19.22
N LEU A 26 10.89 -9.74 -19.86
CA LEU A 26 11.92 -10.78 -19.89
C LEU A 26 12.30 -11.18 -18.45
N PRO A 27 12.58 -12.46 -18.17
CA PRO A 27 12.88 -12.93 -16.81
C PRO A 27 14.02 -12.15 -16.11
N SER A 28 15.06 -11.78 -16.86
CA SER A 28 16.18 -10.96 -16.35
C SER A 28 15.74 -9.55 -15.97
N THR A 29 14.94 -8.90 -16.83
CA THR A 29 14.37 -7.58 -16.57
C THR A 29 13.40 -7.60 -15.40
N LEU A 30 12.58 -8.65 -15.30
CA LEU A 30 11.65 -8.85 -14.18
C LEU A 30 12.41 -8.98 -12.87
N LYS A 31 13.45 -9.81 -12.83
CA LYS A 31 14.33 -9.97 -11.67
C LYS A 31 14.95 -8.64 -11.25
N SER A 32 15.57 -7.92 -12.19
CA SER A 32 16.20 -6.63 -11.94
C SER A 32 15.20 -5.58 -11.43
N LYS A 33 13.97 -5.52 -11.99
CA LYS A 33 12.94 -4.61 -11.51
C LYS A 33 12.46 -4.96 -10.10
N LYS A 34 12.32 -6.25 -9.77
CA LYS A 34 11.98 -6.67 -8.40
C LYS A 34 13.06 -6.28 -7.41
N GLU A 35 14.33 -6.52 -7.75
CA GLU A 35 15.47 -6.13 -6.94
C GLU A 35 15.52 -4.60 -6.73
N ASP A 36 15.37 -3.81 -7.80
CA ASP A 36 15.32 -2.35 -7.71
C ASP A 36 14.16 -1.84 -6.83
N LEU A 37 12.98 -2.47 -6.92
CA LEU A 37 11.85 -2.14 -6.05
C LEU A 37 12.16 -2.43 -4.58
N THR A 38 12.70 -3.61 -4.28
CA THR A 38 13.08 -3.97 -2.91
C THR A 38 14.17 -3.04 -2.37
N VAL A 39 15.20 -2.72 -3.15
CA VAL A 39 16.26 -1.79 -2.77
C VAL A 39 15.71 -0.39 -2.50
N ARG A 40 14.85 0.13 -3.39
CA ARG A 40 14.20 1.44 -3.20
C ARG A 40 13.31 1.46 -1.98
N TRP A 41 12.54 0.39 -1.75
CA TRP A 41 11.70 0.26 -0.55
C TRP A 41 12.55 0.23 0.72
N HIS A 42 13.61 -0.58 0.74
CA HIS A 42 14.53 -0.66 1.86
C HIS A 42 15.18 0.70 2.15
N ALA A 43 15.69 1.38 1.12
CA ALA A 43 16.26 2.72 1.26
C ALA A 43 15.25 3.75 1.78
N ARG A 44 13.98 3.65 1.38
CA ARG A 44 12.91 4.55 1.82
C ARG A 44 12.55 4.36 3.29
N PHE A 45 12.60 3.13 3.78
CA PHE A 45 12.20 2.77 5.14
C PHE A 45 13.37 2.34 6.03
N SER A 46 14.61 2.59 5.60
CA SER A 46 15.83 2.12 6.27
C SER A 46 15.90 2.55 7.73
N ASN A 47 15.54 3.80 8.03
CA ASN A 47 15.49 4.29 9.41
C ASN A 47 14.51 3.48 10.27
N SER A 48 13.30 3.22 9.77
CA SER A 48 12.30 2.42 10.48
C SER A 48 12.77 0.97 10.62
N ILE A 49 13.30 0.38 9.56
CA ILE A 49 13.83 -0.99 9.56
C ILE A 49 14.97 -1.10 10.57
N ASN A 50 15.98 -0.24 10.50
CA ASN A 50 17.14 -0.26 11.41
C ASN A 50 16.77 -0.05 12.89
N THR A 51 15.69 0.70 13.17
CA THR A 51 15.20 0.85 14.56
C THR A 51 14.49 -0.40 15.11
N ILE A 52 14.11 -1.33 14.25
CA ILE A 52 13.38 -2.57 14.58
C ILE A 52 14.32 -3.77 14.56
N HIS A 53 15.24 -3.76 13.59
CA HIS A 53 16.09 -4.88 13.21
C HIS A 53 17.16 -5.27 14.24
N ARG A 54 17.17 -4.65 15.44
CA ARG A 54 18.04 -5.14 16.50
C ARG A 54 17.59 -6.51 17.00
N ASP A 55 16.28 -6.76 17.17
CA ASP A 55 15.81 -8.01 17.80
C ASP A 55 14.41 -8.51 17.37
N ASP A 56 13.63 -7.78 16.55
CA ASP A 56 12.26 -8.21 16.20
C ASP A 56 12.16 -8.87 14.80
N PRO A 57 11.77 -10.15 14.72
CA PRO A 57 11.72 -10.90 13.47
C PRO A 57 10.42 -10.79 12.67
N ALA A 58 9.40 -10.07 13.17
CA ALA A 58 8.08 -10.02 12.56
C ALA A 58 8.11 -9.58 11.09
N LEU A 59 8.94 -8.58 10.76
CA LEU A 59 9.08 -8.10 9.39
C LEU A 59 9.66 -9.17 8.46
N ILE A 60 10.67 -9.91 8.92
CA ILE A 60 11.30 -10.98 8.15
C ILE A 60 10.29 -12.11 7.88
N PHE A 61 9.58 -12.53 8.93
CA PHE A 61 8.51 -13.52 8.83
C PHE A 61 7.42 -13.12 7.83
N ALA A 62 7.04 -11.83 7.82
CA ALA A 62 6.04 -11.33 6.89
C ALA A 62 6.57 -11.19 5.45
N LEU A 63 7.87 -11.03 5.22
CA LEU A 63 8.47 -10.95 3.88
C LEU A 63 8.58 -12.33 3.20
N SER A 64 8.67 -13.42 3.96
CA SER A 64 8.78 -14.78 3.42
C SER A 64 7.94 -15.79 4.22
N PRO A 65 6.61 -15.68 4.18
CA PRO A 65 5.72 -16.55 4.97
C PRO A 65 5.84 -18.03 4.61
N GLU A 66 6.27 -18.36 3.40
CA GLU A 66 6.50 -19.73 2.96
C GLU A 66 7.63 -20.43 3.74
N LYS A 67 8.50 -19.67 4.42
CA LYS A 67 9.58 -20.18 5.27
C LYS A 67 9.11 -20.54 6.68
N LEU A 68 7.93 -20.07 7.09
CA LEU A 68 7.33 -20.32 8.41
C LEU A 68 6.67 -21.71 8.47
N VAL A 69 7.45 -22.77 8.24
CA VAL A 69 6.95 -24.15 8.23
C VAL A 69 6.53 -24.63 9.62
N ASP A 70 6.99 -23.96 10.67
CA ASP A 70 6.76 -24.25 12.08
C ASP A 70 5.38 -23.79 12.60
N ARG A 71 4.68 -22.94 11.84
CA ARG A 71 3.41 -22.30 12.21
C ARG A 71 2.27 -22.75 11.30
N ASP A 72 1.35 -23.57 11.77
CA ASP A 72 0.11 -23.85 11.02
C ASP A 72 -1.02 -22.94 11.50
N TYR A 73 -1.69 -22.24 10.58
CA TYR A 73 -2.78 -21.31 10.95
C TYR A 73 -4.18 -21.94 10.93
N GLY A 74 -4.33 -23.19 10.48
CA GLY A 74 -5.61 -23.92 10.46
C GLY A 74 -6.59 -23.40 9.41
N PHE A 75 -6.06 -22.68 8.42
CA PHE A 75 -6.84 -22.03 7.38
C PHE A 75 -6.47 -22.56 6.00
N ASN A 76 -7.47 -23.09 5.30
CA ASN A 76 -7.46 -23.23 3.85
C ASN A 76 -8.35 -22.15 3.22
N GLU A 77 -8.40 -22.10 1.90
CA GLU A 77 -9.19 -21.10 1.18
C GLU A 77 -10.68 -21.07 1.60
N ASP A 78 -11.28 -22.23 1.83
CA ASP A 78 -12.69 -22.36 2.15
C ASP A 78 -13.01 -22.09 3.63
N THR A 79 -12.11 -22.43 4.56
CA THR A 79 -12.27 -22.08 5.98
C THR A 79 -12.00 -20.60 6.22
N LEU A 80 -10.99 -20.03 5.54
CA LEU A 80 -10.66 -18.61 5.64
C LEU A 80 -11.73 -17.73 5.01
N SER A 81 -12.28 -18.11 3.85
CA SER A 81 -13.40 -17.37 3.25
C SER A 81 -14.63 -17.34 4.18
N ARG A 82 -14.99 -18.48 4.79
CA ARG A 82 -16.07 -18.53 5.80
C ARG A 82 -15.77 -17.70 7.04
N PHE A 83 -14.51 -17.67 7.47
CA PHE A 83 -14.09 -16.84 8.60
C PHE A 83 -14.28 -15.36 8.28
N ILE A 84 -13.77 -14.89 7.15
CA ILE A 84 -13.88 -13.50 6.70
C ILE A 84 -15.36 -13.09 6.51
N ALA A 85 -16.19 -13.97 5.93
CA ALA A 85 -17.61 -13.72 5.76
C ALA A 85 -18.31 -13.45 7.10
N ARG A 86 -18.00 -14.25 8.12
CA ARG A 86 -18.51 -14.08 9.48
C ARG A 86 -17.99 -12.82 10.13
N THR A 87 -16.70 -12.51 9.97
CA THR A 87 -16.09 -11.27 10.49
C THR A 87 -16.79 -10.02 9.97
N PHE A 88 -17.15 -10.01 8.69
CA PHE A 88 -17.88 -8.89 8.08
C PHE A 88 -19.40 -9.00 8.17
N GLN A 89 -19.93 -9.99 8.89
CA GLN A 89 -21.37 -10.23 9.03
C GLN A 89 -22.10 -10.27 7.68
N MET A 90 -21.47 -10.87 6.67
CA MET A 90 -22.03 -10.95 5.33
C MET A 90 -23.35 -11.74 5.35
N SER A 91 -24.34 -11.28 4.59
CA SER A 91 -25.55 -12.05 4.37
C SER A 91 -25.22 -13.36 3.63
N LEU A 92 -26.08 -14.38 3.75
CA LEU A 92 -25.91 -15.63 2.98
C LEU A 92 -25.87 -15.36 1.48
N ALA A 93 -26.70 -14.44 0.99
CA ALA A 93 -26.72 -14.03 -0.42
C ALA A 93 -25.40 -13.39 -0.86
N ASP A 94 -24.82 -12.49 -0.06
CA ASP A 94 -23.52 -11.88 -0.37
C ASP A 94 -22.38 -12.90 -0.33
N TYR A 95 -22.44 -13.84 0.61
CA TYR A 95 -21.47 -14.92 0.71
C TYR A 95 -21.55 -15.89 -0.48
N GLU A 96 -22.75 -16.26 -0.91
CA GLU A 96 -22.99 -17.09 -2.11
C GLU A 96 -22.53 -16.38 -3.39
N ARG A 97 -22.84 -15.08 -3.52
CA ARG A 97 -22.35 -14.23 -4.61
C ARG A 97 -20.83 -14.15 -4.62
N TRP A 98 -20.19 -14.03 -3.45
CA TRP A 98 -18.74 -14.04 -3.35
C TRP A 98 -18.13 -15.40 -3.72
N ARG A 99 -18.76 -16.50 -3.28
CA ARG A 99 -18.31 -17.87 -3.54
C ARG A 99 -18.47 -18.28 -5.01
N SER A 100 -19.48 -17.76 -5.71
CA SER A 100 -19.74 -18.06 -7.11
C SER A 100 -18.79 -17.37 -8.09
N TRP A 101 -17.90 -16.49 -7.62
CA TRP A 101 -16.88 -15.90 -8.47
C TRP A 101 -15.99 -16.99 -9.10
N PRO A 102 -15.75 -16.93 -10.43
CA PRO A 102 -15.03 -17.97 -11.14
C PRO A 102 -13.68 -18.26 -10.47
N LYS A 103 -13.38 -19.52 -10.12
CA LYS A 103 -12.08 -19.92 -9.57
C LYS A 103 -11.11 -20.46 -10.63
N LEU A 104 -11.58 -20.74 -11.84
CA LEU A 104 -10.88 -21.52 -12.86
C LEU A 104 -9.71 -20.79 -13.54
N ALA A 105 -9.77 -19.46 -13.68
CA ALA A 105 -8.68 -18.68 -14.26
C ALA A 105 -7.71 -18.23 -13.15
N SER A 106 -6.39 -18.35 -13.36
CA SER A 106 -5.38 -17.85 -12.39
C SER A 106 -5.36 -16.33 -12.27
N TYR A 107 -5.86 -15.64 -13.31
CA TYR A 107 -5.94 -14.18 -13.38
C TYR A 107 -7.31 -13.77 -13.91
N ARG A 108 -7.74 -12.56 -13.56
CA ARG A 108 -8.94 -11.93 -14.09
C ARG A 108 -8.67 -10.47 -14.43
N THR A 109 -9.46 -9.91 -15.33
CA THR A 109 -9.45 -8.47 -15.60
C THR A 109 -10.48 -7.80 -14.71
N GLU A 110 -10.06 -6.76 -13.99
CA GLU A 110 -10.96 -5.90 -13.24
C GLU A 110 -10.97 -4.49 -13.83
N ALA A 111 -12.18 -3.97 -14.05
CA ALA A 111 -12.40 -2.55 -14.26
C ALA A 111 -12.03 -1.79 -12.99
N ARG A 112 -10.90 -1.07 -13.00
CA ARG A 112 -10.43 -0.24 -11.89
C ARG A 112 -10.41 1.23 -12.34
N GLY A 113 -11.09 2.11 -11.61
CA GLY A 113 -11.13 3.55 -11.91
C GLY A 113 -12.33 4.27 -11.29
N ALA A 114 -12.19 5.58 -11.06
CA ALA A 114 -13.31 6.44 -10.74
C ALA A 114 -14.08 6.80 -12.02
N SER A 115 -15.39 7.03 -11.89
CA SER A 115 -16.33 7.38 -12.97
C SER A 115 -15.66 8.18 -14.11
N GLY A 116 -15.51 7.54 -15.29
CA GLY A 116 -14.99 8.16 -16.51
C GLY A 116 -13.66 7.62 -17.05
N SER A 117 -12.85 6.91 -16.26
CA SER A 117 -11.61 6.27 -16.74
C SER A 117 -11.49 4.86 -16.19
N VAL A 118 -12.18 3.92 -16.84
CA VAL A 118 -12.08 2.49 -16.51
C VAL A 118 -10.83 1.93 -17.14
N VAL A 119 -9.81 1.68 -16.32
CA VAL A 119 -8.63 0.93 -16.76
C VAL A 119 -8.85 -0.53 -16.41
N ASN A 120 -8.83 -1.38 -17.42
CA ASN A 120 -8.84 -2.83 -17.23
C ASN A 120 -7.49 -3.27 -16.69
N THR A 121 -7.46 -3.63 -15.41
CA THR A 121 -6.25 -4.07 -14.71
C THR A 121 -6.28 -5.58 -14.56
N LEU A 122 -5.19 -6.25 -14.95
CA LEU A 122 -5.01 -7.67 -14.66
C LEU A 122 -4.78 -7.84 -13.16
N VAL A 123 -5.57 -8.69 -12.51
CA VAL A 123 -5.43 -9.05 -11.10
C VAL A 123 -5.36 -10.57 -10.95
N ARG A 124 -4.69 -11.06 -9.91
CA ARG A 124 -4.75 -12.48 -9.56
C ARG A 124 -6.16 -12.87 -9.16
N ASN A 125 -6.48 -14.14 -9.38
CA ASN A 125 -7.79 -14.69 -9.03
C ASN A 125 -7.76 -15.55 -7.76
N ASP A 126 -6.96 -15.14 -6.79
CA ASP A 126 -6.86 -15.79 -5.49
C ASP A 126 -7.83 -15.19 -4.46
N LEU A 127 -7.92 -15.83 -3.29
CA LEU A 127 -8.77 -15.35 -2.19
C LEU A 127 -8.42 -13.93 -1.76
N GLY A 128 -7.13 -13.56 -1.72
CA GLY A 128 -6.69 -12.22 -1.34
C GLY A 128 -7.27 -11.14 -2.25
N SER A 129 -7.19 -11.34 -3.57
CA SER A 129 -7.79 -10.41 -4.53
C SER A 129 -9.32 -10.38 -4.45
N ARG A 130 -9.99 -11.49 -4.07
CA ARG A 130 -11.43 -11.49 -3.85
C ARG A 130 -11.82 -10.74 -2.56
N VAL A 131 -11.01 -10.86 -1.50
CA VAL A 131 -11.17 -10.09 -0.25
C VAL A 131 -11.01 -8.59 -0.51
N GLU A 132 -10.01 -8.17 -1.29
CA GLU A 132 -9.84 -6.77 -1.70
C GLU A 132 -11.10 -6.23 -2.38
N ARG A 133 -11.69 -7.03 -3.28
CA ARG A 133 -12.87 -6.64 -4.05
C ARG A 133 -14.10 -6.49 -3.16
N ILE A 134 -14.42 -7.50 -2.34
CA ILE A 134 -15.63 -7.43 -1.50
C ILE A 134 -15.53 -6.30 -0.47
N MET A 135 -14.34 -6.04 0.09
CA MET A 135 -14.14 -4.91 1.01
C MET A 135 -14.32 -3.56 0.32
N ARG A 136 -13.92 -3.43 -0.96
CA ARG A 136 -14.21 -2.24 -1.77
C ARG A 136 -15.71 -2.10 -2.05
N GLU A 137 -16.39 -3.18 -2.42
CA GLU A 137 -17.85 -3.18 -2.65
C GLU A 137 -18.64 -2.82 -1.38
N MET A 138 -18.15 -3.23 -0.20
CA MET A 138 -18.70 -2.83 1.10
C MET A 138 -18.36 -1.38 1.52
N GLY A 139 -17.64 -0.61 0.69
CA GLY A 139 -17.27 0.77 0.99
C GLY A 139 -16.25 0.94 2.12
N ARG A 140 -15.53 -0.12 2.50
CA ARG A 140 -14.62 -0.10 3.67
C ARG A 140 -13.50 0.92 3.53
N ASP A 141 -13.02 1.14 2.31
CA ASP A 141 -11.96 2.13 2.03
C ASP A 141 -12.45 3.59 2.12
N THR A 142 -13.76 3.82 2.08
CA THR A 142 -14.35 5.17 2.19
C THR A 142 -14.69 5.57 3.62
N VAL A 143 -14.63 4.63 4.57
CA VAL A 143 -14.89 4.91 5.98
C VAL A 143 -13.66 5.59 6.59
N GLN A 144 -13.80 6.87 6.93
CA GLN A 144 -12.70 7.70 7.47
C GLN A 144 -12.02 7.07 8.68
N GLU A 145 -12.78 6.41 9.56
CA GLU A 145 -12.25 5.73 10.75
C GLU A 145 -11.29 4.59 10.37
N VAL A 146 -11.68 3.76 9.40
CA VAL A 146 -10.83 2.68 8.86
C VAL A 146 -9.56 3.27 8.24
N HIS A 147 -9.68 4.38 7.51
CA HIS A 147 -8.54 5.09 6.91
C HIS A 147 -7.53 5.64 7.95
N LEU A 148 -7.95 5.90 9.18
CA LEU A 148 -7.04 6.31 10.27
C LEU A 148 -6.46 5.11 11.01
N LEU A 149 -7.26 4.07 11.24
CA LEU A 149 -6.84 2.87 11.97
C LEU A 149 -5.83 2.04 11.19
N HIS A 150 -6.03 1.89 9.88
CA HIS A 150 -5.19 1.01 9.07
C HIS A 150 -3.73 1.48 8.94
N LYS A 151 -3.46 2.77 9.20
CA LYS A 151 -2.12 3.38 9.26
C LYS A 151 -1.40 3.07 10.57
N LYS A 152 -2.14 2.68 11.61
CA LYS A 152 -1.62 2.36 12.94
C LYS A 152 -1.32 0.88 13.12
N ILE A 153 -1.85 0.01 12.27
CA ILE A 153 -1.57 -1.44 12.34
C ILE A 153 -0.13 -1.69 11.95
N THR A 154 0.58 -2.44 12.79
CA THR A 154 1.99 -2.74 12.60
C THR A 154 2.21 -4.22 12.25
N VAL A 155 3.37 -4.55 11.67
CA VAL A 155 3.72 -5.92 11.32
C VAL A 155 3.86 -6.79 12.58
N GLU A 156 4.31 -6.21 13.69
CA GLU A 156 4.41 -6.86 15.00
C GLU A 156 3.03 -7.22 15.57
N GLU A 157 2.03 -6.35 15.39
CA GLU A 157 0.63 -6.62 15.78
C GLU A 157 0.06 -7.77 14.93
N VAL A 158 0.34 -7.76 13.62
CA VAL A 158 -0.05 -8.84 12.70
C VAL A 158 0.62 -10.16 13.09
N ASP A 159 1.94 -10.19 13.24
CA ASP A 159 2.71 -11.38 13.62
C ASP A 159 2.26 -11.94 14.98
N ASN A 160 1.96 -11.07 15.96
CA ASN A 160 1.44 -11.52 17.25
C ASN A 160 0.08 -12.22 17.12
N ALA A 161 -0.84 -11.68 16.30
CA ALA A 161 -2.12 -12.34 16.03
C ALA A 161 -1.93 -13.69 15.34
N LEU A 162 -0.98 -13.79 14.41
CA LEU A 162 -0.64 -15.03 13.72
C LEU A 162 -0.01 -16.07 14.67
N ILE A 163 0.85 -15.65 15.59
CA ILE A 163 1.42 -16.52 16.63
C ILE A 163 0.33 -17.04 17.57
N ILE A 164 -0.62 -16.20 17.99
CA ILE A 164 -1.74 -16.64 18.84
C ILE A 164 -2.56 -17.73 18.14
N ILE A 165 -2.84 -17.58 16.85
CA ILE A 165 -3.55 -18.60 16.06
C ILE A 165 -2.72 -19.88 15.97
N ALA A 166 -1.46 -19.76 15.55
CA ALA A 166 -0.59 -20.91 15.32
C ALA A 166 -0.34 -21.69 16.63
N ALA A 167 -0.13 -21.01 17.75
CA ALA A 167 0.10 -21.64 19.05
C ALA A 167 -1.10 -22.47 19.53
N ASN A 168 -2.32 -22.13 19.09
CA ASN A 168 -3.53 -22.87 19.42
C ASN A 168 -3.93 -23.90 18.34
N ASN A 169 -3.09 -24.11 17.32
CA ASN A 169 -3.30 -25.13 16.31
C ASN A 169 -2.45 -26.37 16.61
N GLU A 170 -3.06 -27.55 16.56
CA GLU A 170 -2.43 -28.84 16.80
C GLU A 170 -1.33 -29.17 15.78
N GLU A 171 -1.48 -28.70 14.54
CA GLU A 171 -0.54 -28.94 13.44
C GLU A 171 0.71 -28.06 13.50
N SER A 172 0.76 -27.06 14.39
CA SER A 172 1.96 -26.26 14.62
C SER A 172 3.04 -27.03 15.38
N SER A 173 4.29 -26.59 15.21
CA SER A 173 5.44 -27.15 15.95
C SER A 173 5.27 -27.00 17.46
N GLU A 174 5.90 -27.88 18.23
CA GLU A 174 5.86 -27.83 19.70
C GLU A 174 6.42 -26.52 20.27
N ALA A 175 7.45 -25.96 19.62
CA ALA A 175 8.00 -24.66 19.97
C ALA A 175 6.92 -23.56 19.88
N ILE A 176 6.13 -23.54 18.80
CA ILE A 176 5.04 -22.56 18.62
C ILE A 176 3.90 -22.84 19.59
N LYS A 177 3.48 -24.10 19.78
CA LYS A 177 2.41 -24.47 20.72
C LYS A 177 2.76 -24.14 22.17
N SER A 178 4.04 -24.19 22.55
CA SER A 178 4.51 -23.79 23.88
C SER A 178 4.26 -22.31 24.19
N LEU A 179 4.03 -21.48 23.15
CA LEU A 179 3.68 -20.07 23.30
C LEU A 179 2.19 -19.87 23.62
N ALA A 180 1.35 -20.90 23.58
CA ALA A 180 -0.08 -20.81 23.85
C ALA A 180 -0.36 -20.41 25.30
N ARG A 181 -1.46 -19.68 25.53
CA ARG A 181 -1.91 -19.31 26.88
C ARG A 181 -3.32 -19.82 27.12
N SER A 182 -3.62 -20.12 28.39
CA SER A 182 -4.90 -20.67 28.80
C SER A 182 -6.11 -19.82 28.37
N HIS A 183 -5.98 -18.49 28.41
CA HIS A 183 -7.05 -17.56 28.03
C HIS A 183 -7.31 -17.46 26.52
N ASP A 184 -6.38 -17.90 25.67
CA ASP A 184 -6.59 -17.85 24.21
C ASP A 184 -7.47 -18.98 23.69
N ARG A 185 -7.55 -20.11 24.42
CA ARG A 185 -8.15 -21.36 23.92
C ARG A 185 -9.56 -21.17 23.34
N ASN A 186 -10.35 -20.28 23.93
CA ASN A 186 -11.74 -20.05 23.52
C ASN A 186 -11.91 -18.88 22.53
N ALA A 187 -10.85 -18.11 22.26
CA ALA A 187 -10.93 -16.83 21.57
C ALA A 187 -9.70 -16.51 20.69
N PHE A 188 -8.90 -17.51 20.32
CA PHE A 188 -7.64 -17.33 19.60
C PHE A 188 -7.79 -16.69 18.22
N THR A 189 -8.99 -16.71 17.63
CA THR A 189 -9.30 -16.03 16.35
C THR A 189 -9.70 -14.56 16.51
N ARG A 190 -10.01 -14.10 17.73
CA ARG A 190 -10.45 -12.71 17.99
C ARG A 190 -9.42 -11.65 17.59
N PRO A 191 -8.10 -11.84 17.82
CA PRO A 191 -7.10 -10.89 17.33
C PRO A 191 -7.15 -10.72 15.80
N LEU A 192 -7.33 -11.82 15.07
CA LEU A 192 -7.42 -11.78 13.62
C LEU A 192 -8.71 -11.11 13.12
N GLU A 193 -9.84 -11.38 13.78
CA GLU A 193 -11.12 -10.69 13.51
C GLU A 193 -10.95 -9.16 13.64
N ARG A 194 -10.32 -8.71 14.72
CA ARG A 194 -10.02 -7.29 14.96
C ARG A 194 -9.12 -6.69 13.88
N LEU A 195 -8.15 -7.45 13.36
CA LEU A 195 -7.30 -6.98 12.26
C LEU A 195 -8.14 -6.74 11.00
N TYR A 196 -8.94 -7.72 10.53
CA TYR A 196 -9.80 -7.53 9.35
C TYR A 196 -10.78 -6.35 9.50
N LEU A 197 -11.28 -6.11 10.72
CA LEU A 197 -12.14 -4.96 11.02
C LEU A 197 -11.42 -3.60 11.04
N LYS A 198 -10.10 -3.56 11.14
CA LYS A 198 -9.31 -2.31 11.15
C LYS A 198 -8.56 -2.05 9.84
N LEU A 199 -8.32 -3.09 9.03
CA LEU A 199 -7.55 -2.98 7.79
C LEU A 199 -8.38 -2.40 6.63
N GLY A 200 -7.70 -1.66 5.75
CA GLY A 200 -8.25 -1.33 4.42
C GLY A 200 -8.21 -2.54 3.48
N SER A 201 -8.93 -2.47 2.37
CA SER A 201 -9.08 -3.58 1.41
C SER A 201 -7.75 -4.16 0.92
N ASN A 202 -6.80 -3.27 0.59
CA ASN A 202 -5.47 -3.67 0.13
C ASN A 202 -4.67 -4.42 1.21
N GLN A 203 -4.68 -3.94 2.44
CA GLN A 203 -3.97 -4.63 3.52
C GLN A 203 -4.62 -5.96 3.87
N ALA A 204 -5.95 -6.05 3.81
CA ALA A 204 -6.66 -7.30 4.03
C ALA A 204 -6.35 -8.34 2.95
N LYS A 205 -6.15 -7.93 1.68
CA LYS A 205 -5.61 -8.80 0.62
C LYS A 205 -4.29 -9.42 1.04
N TRP A 206 -3.34 -8.60 1.48
CA TRP A 206 -2.01 -9.07 1.85
C TRP A 206 -2.00 -9.90 3.13
N LEU A 207 -2.83 -9.57 4.13
CA LEU A 207 -3.03 -10.42 5.31
C LEU A 207 -3.61 -11.79 4.93
N THR A 208 -4.56 -11.83 3.99
CA THR A 208 -5.15 -13.08 3.50
C THR A 208 -4.09 -13.96 2.85
N ARG A 209 -3.24 -13.38 2.00
CA ARG A 209 -2.13 -14.08 1.34
C ARG A 209 -1.04 -14.53 2.32
N LEU A 210 -0.78 -13.72 3.35
CA LEU A 210 0.14 -14.04 4.44
C LEU A 210 -0.34 -15.27 5.23
N LEU A 211 -1.63 -15.33 5.58
CA LEU A 211 -2.26 -16.49 6.23
C LEU A 211 -2.20 -17.76 5.38
N LEU A 212 -2.39 -17.63 4.06
CA LEU A 212 -2.28 -18.76 3.14
C LEU A 212 -0.82 -19.08 2.76
N LYS A 213 0.14 -18.29 3.26
CA LYS A 213 1.57 -18.36 2.93
C LYS A 213 1.85 -18.35 1.42
N ASP A 214 1.01 -17.67 0.64
CA ASP A 214 1.14 -17.56 -0.81
C ASP A 214 0.91 -16.13 -1.28
N TYR A 215 2.00 -15.40 -1.51
CA TYR A 215 1.94 -14.11 -2.21
C TYR A 215 1.82 -14.24 -3.73
N GLY A 216 2.03 -15.43 -4.27
CA GLY A 216 2.14 -15.64 -5.71
C GLY A 216 3.50 -15.29 -6.31
N PHE A 217 4.44 -14.86 -5.47
CA PHE A 217 5.82 -14.55 -5.83
C PHE A 217 6.70 -14.56 -4.59
N LYS A 218 8.01 -14.71 -4.81
CA LYS A 218 9.02 -14.56 -3.76
C LYS A 218 9.48 -13.11 -3.69
N VAL A 219 9.53 -12.56 -2.48
CA VAL A 219 10.18 -11.28 -2.22
C VAL A 219 11.70 -11.51 -2.25
N PRO A 220 12.49 -10.70 -2.97
CA PRO A 220 13.94 -10.82 -2.94
C PRO A 220 14.49 -10.64 -1.52
N THR A 221 15.06 -11.70 -0.96
CA THR A 221 15.76 -11.69 0.35
C THR A 221 17.26 -11.46 0.22
N VAL A 222 17.78 -11.60 -1.00
CA VAL A 222 19.16 -11.28 -1.37
C VAL A 222 19.11 -10.23 -2.46
N PHE A 223 19.74 -9.07 -2.23
CA PHE A 223 19.80 -8.01 -3.22
C PHE A 223 21.09 -7.19 -3.10
N ASN A 224 21.54 -6.67 -4.25
CA ASN A 224 22.71 -5.81 -4.31
C ASN A 224 22.37 -4.43 -3.78
N VAL A 225 23.06 -4.01 -2.73
CA VAL A 225 22.97 -2.66 -2.19
C VAL A 225 24.03 -1.85 -2.91
N GLY A 226 23.62 -1.09 -3.91
CA GLY A 226 24.55 -0.26 -4.69
C GLY A 226 25.26 0.78 -3.83
N SER A 227 26.38 1.31 -4.31
CA SER A 227 27.17 2.34 -3.59
C SER A 227 26.37 3.60 -3.26
N GLN A 228 25.29 3.88 -3.98
CA GLN A 228 24.38 4.97 -3.64
C GLN A 228 23.59 4.75 -2.33
N HIS A 229 23.64 3.55 -1.76
CA HIS A 229 22.94 3.14 -0.54
C HIS A 229 23.91 2.70 0.57
N THR A 230 25.22 2.73 0.32
CA THR A 230 26.25 2.36 1.30
C THR A 230 27.40 3.36 1.29
N SER A 231 28.19 3.45 2.36
CA SER A 231 29.46 4.19 2.33
C SER A 231 30.56 3.48 1.52
N PHE A 232 30.32 2.27 1.00
CA PHE A 232 31.27 1.52 0.20
C PHE A 232 31.42 2.10 -1.21
N SER A 233 32.63 1.99 -1.76
CA SER A 233 32.97 2.38 -3.14
C SER A 233 32.09 1.67 -4.17
N SER A 234 31.81 2.32 -5.30
CA SER A 234 31.12 1.72 -6.45
C SER A 234 31.84 0.52 -7.05
N ALA A 235 33.13 0.34 -6.74
CA ALA A 235 33.89 -0.84 -7.13
C ALA A 235 33.54 -2.09 -6.30
N LEU A 236 32.86 -1.94 -5.15
CA LEU A 236 32.49 -3.06 -4.28
C LEU A 236 31.03 -3.45 -4.50
N LYS A 237 30.81 -4.74 -4.77
CA LYS A 237 29.48 -5.33 -4.83
C LYS A 237 29.07 -5.78 -3.43
N VAL A 238 28.19 -5.01 -2.78
CA VAL A 238 27.66 -5.35 -1.46
C VAL A 238 26.33 -6.06 -1.63
N THR A 239 26.19 -7.24 -1.04
CA THR A 239 24.95 -8.02 -1.01
C THR A 239 24.39 -8.00 0.41
N ALA A 240 23.12 -7.63 0.55
CA ALA A 240 22.38 -7.87 1.79
C ALA A 240 21.68 -9.22 1.69
N GLU A 241 21.76 -10.02 2.75
CA GLU A 241 21.09 -11.31 2.89
C GLU A 241 20.45 -11.41 4.28
N VAL A 242 19.28 -12.04 4.35
CA VAL A 242 18.56 -12.30 5.60
C VAL A 242 18.99 -13.65 6.15
N ASP A 243 19.59 -13.68 7.35
CA ASP A 243 19.92 -14.93 8.05
C ASP A 243 18.68 -15.50 8.74
N TRP A 244 18.22 -16.68 8.28
CA TRP A 244 17.05 -17.37 8.82
C TRP A 244 17.39 -18.37 9.94
N ASN A 245 18.66 -18.73 10.12
CA ASN A 245 19.04 -19.89 10.94
C ASN A 245 18.87 -19.64 12.45
N ASN A 246 18.75 -18.37 12.86
CA ASN A 246 18.75 -17.97 14.27
C ASN A 246 17.52 -17.16 14.68
N ILE A 247 16.45 -17.20 13.87
CA ILE A 247 15.27 -16.36 14.11
C ILE A 247 14.24 -17.10 14.98
N ILE A 248 13.99 -16.59 16.18
CA ILE A 248 13.04 -17.18 17.13
C ILE A 248 11.70 -16.41 17.09
N PRO A 249 10.54 -17.08 16.92
CA PRO A 249 9.22 -16.47 17.06
C PRO A 249 9.04 -15.78 18.42
N ILE A 250 8.61 -14.52 18.42
CA ILE A 250 8.39 -13.74 19.65
C ILE A 250 6.89 -13.47 19.82
N ARG A 251 6.28 -14.06 20.85
CA ARG A 251 4.93 -13.68 21.28
C ARG A 251 4.99 -12.38 22.10
N ARG A 252 4.19 -11.37 21.72
CA ARG A 252 4.19 -10.04 22.36
C ARG A 252 3.02 -9.94 23.34
N GLU A 253 3.31 -9.60 24.60
CA GLU A 253 2.27 -9.35 25.61
C GLU A 253 1.56 -8.02 25.36
N GLY A 254 0.24 -8.03 25.49
CA GLY A 254 -0.60 -6.85 25.34
C GLY A 254 -0.51 -5.91 26.54
N SER A 255 0.65 -5.30 26.78
CA SER A 255 0.82 -4.12 27.64
C SER A 255 2.26 -3.57 27.56
N ASN A 256 2.52 -2.67 26.61
CA ASN A 256 3.50 -1.56 26.67
C ASN A 256 4.89 -1.72 27.34
N MET A 257 5.45 -2.91 27.55
CA MET A 257 6.86 -3.10 27.86
C MET A 257 7.36 -4.42 27.27
N MET A 258 8.36 -4.33 26.40
CA MET A 258 9.10 -5.49 25.89
C MET A 258 9.72 -6.25 27.07
N LYS A 259 9.15 -7.42 27.40
CA LYS A 259 9.92 -8.51 28.00
C LYS A 259 9.81 -9.69 27.03
N PRO A 260 10.81 -9.92 26.17
CA PRO A 260 10.82 -11.12 25.36
C PRO A 260 10.94 -12.32 26.31
N THR A 261 9.92 -13.18 26.34
CA THR A 261 10.07 -14.53 26.89
C THR A 261 10.84 -15.34 25.84
N VAL A 262 12.16 -15.18 25.82
CA VAL A 262 13.02 -16.05 25.01
C VAL A 262 13.02 -17.41 25.68
N ILE A 263 12.33 -18.38 25.05
CA ILE A 263 12.47 -19.78 25.43
C ILE A 263 13.86 -20.20 24.92
N GLN A 264 14.87 -20.09 25.78
CA GLN A 264 16.17 -20.69 25.50
C GLN A 264 15.98 -22.20 25.41
N GLN A 265 16.14 -22.75 24.21
CA GLN A 265 16.31 -24.19 24.04
C GLN A 265 17.57 -24.59 24.80
N THR A 266 17.40 -25.33 25.89
CA THR A 266 18.49 -25.94 26.64
C THR A 266 19.09 -27.03 25.75
N THR A 267 20.15 -26.72 25.02
CA THR A 267 20.98 -27.73 24.37
C THR A 267 21.64 -28.56 25.47
N LYS A 268 21.08 -29.74 25.74
CA LYS A 268 21.79 -30.79 26.48
C LYS A 268 22.99 -31.20 25.65
N ALA A 269 24.19 -30.85 26.11
CA ALA A 269 25.43 -31.38 25.58
C ALA A 269 25.46 -32.91 25.83
N ILE A 270 25.48 -33.68 24.75
CA ILE A 270 25.88 -35.09 24.78
C ILE A 270 27.38 -35.07 24.51
N GLU A 271 28.18 -35.28 25.55
CA GLU A 271 29.59 -35.62 25.42
C GLU A 271 29.70 -37.00 24.77
N GLY A 272 30.32 -37.02 23.59
CA GLY A 272 30.70 -38.24 22.88
C GLY A 272 32.03 -38.00 22.19
N LEU A 273 33.11 -38.35 22.91
CA LEU A 273 34.49 -38.37 22.43
C LEU A 273 34.66 -39.43 21.31
N PRO A 274 35.51 -39.17 20.31
CA PRO A 274 36.40 -40.24 19.86
C PRO A 274 37.86 -39.79 19.73
N ASP A 275 38.76 -40.67 20.16
CA ASP A 275 40.22 -40.58 20.06
C ASP A 275 40.73 -40.48 18.60
N PRO A 276 41.84 -39.75 18.35
CA PRO A 276 42.53 -39.76 17.07
C PRO A 276 43.72 -40.73 17.08
N LYS A 277 43.83 -41.58 16.04
CA LYS A 277 45.09 -42.27 15.69
C LYS A 277 45.86 -41.48 14.63
N THR A 278 47.14 -41.32 14.95
CA THR A 278 48.26 -40.67 14.28
C THR A 278 48.73 -41.35 12.99
N ASN A 279 49.36 -40.56 12.10
CA ASN A 279 50.63 -40.84 11.36
C ASN A 279 51.04 -39.55 10.58
N VAL A 280 52.05 -38.77 11.02
CA VAL A 280 53.50 -38.79 10.64
C VAL A 280 53.71 -38.38 9.16
N THR A 281 54.38 -37.28 8.76
CA THR A 281 55.85 -37.02 8.84
C THR A 281 56.23 -35.58 8.41
N THR A 282 57.21 -34.95 9.11
CA THR A 282 58.25 -33.92 8.69
C THR A 282 57.81 -32.58 8.06
N SER A 283 58.37 -31.39 8.37
CA SER A 283 59.73 -31.01 8.80
C SER A 283 59.85 -29.57 9.36
N ARG A 284 60.76 -29.40 10.34
CA ARG A 284 61.71 -28.28 10.65
C ARG A 284 61.24 -26.83 10.93
N GLY A 285 61.70 -26.31 12.09
CA GLY A 285 61.95 -24.87 12.37
C GLY A 285 61.54 -24.40 13.78
N VAL A 286 62.28 -24.70 14.87
CA VAL A 286 63.29 -23.83 15.55
C VAL A 286 62.70 -22.85 16.60
N VAL A 287 63.02 -23.13 17.90
CA VAL A 287 63.28 -22.20 19.05
C VAL A 287 62.04 -21.51 19.69
N SER A 288 61.78 -21.46 21.02
CA SER A 288 62.58 -21.66 22.25
C SER A 288 61.73 -22.01 23.50
N ARG A 289 62.44 -22.56 24.50
CA ARG A 289 62.13 -22.93 25.91
C ARG A 289 61.48 -21.80 26.76
N SER A 290 60.66 -22.07 27.79
CA SER A 290 61.00 -22.63 29.13
C SER A 290 59.75 -23.22 29.85
N ASN A 291 59.74 -24.47 30.36
CA ASN A 291 60.09 -24.93 31.74
C ASN A 291 59.70 -23.94 32.86
N VAL A 292 58.90 -24.27 33.89
CA VAL A 292 59.11 -25.26 34.97
C VAL A 292 57.78 -25.59 35.69
N GLN A 293 57.61 -26.87 36.09
CA GLN A 293 56.60 -27.51 36.98
C GLN A 293 57.11 -27.53 38.46
N PRO A 294 56.47 -28.19 39.47
CA PRO A 294 55.08 -28.23 39.95
C PRO A 294 55.05 -28.19 41.53
N LEU A 295 54.01 -28.79 42.15
CA LEU A 295 53.79 -29.16 43.59
C LEU A 295 52.91 -28.15 44.37
N LEU A 296 51.99 -28.50 45.28
CA LEU A 296 51.48 -29.74 45.89
C LEU A 296 50.15 -29.44 46.62
N ARG A 297 49.34 -30.48 46.86
CA ARG A 297 48.36 -30.73 47.98
C ARG A 297 47.84 -29.53 48.80
N SER A 298 46.54 -29.41 49.09
CA SER A 298 45.84 -30.18 50.15
C SER A 298 44.33 -29.88 50.18
N ARG A 299 43.58 -30.80 50.79
CA ARG A 299 42.11 -30.84 50.99
C ARG A 299 41.74 -30.38 52.44
N PRO A 300 40.49 -30.47 52.95
CA PRO A 300 39.60 -29.34 53.30
C PRO A 300 39.25 -29.21 54.80
N ILE A 301 38.66 -28.08 55.25
CA ILE A 301 37.90 -27.98 56.53
C ILE A 301 36.69 -27.02 56.41
N LEU A 302 35.61 -27.43 57.08
CA LEU A 302 34.31 -26.80 57.36
C LEU A 302 34.36 -25.35 57.88
N ALA A 303 33.30 -24.58 57.61
CA ALA A 303 32.62 -23.78 58.64
C ALA A 303 31.16 -23.49 58.26
N GLU A 304 30.31 -23.61 59.28
CA GLU A 304 28.87 -23.51 59.36
C GLU A 304 28.51 -22.16 60.00
N ALA A 305 27.44 -21.47 59.56
CA ALA A 305 26.72 -20.50 60.37
C ALA A 305 25.33 -20.19 59.79
N ALA A 306 24.36 -20.18 60.69
CA ALA A 306 22.91 -20.15 60.50
C ALA A 306 22.32 -18.70 60.60
N PRO A 307 20.98 -18.52 60.53
CA PRO A 307 20.31 -17.28 60.15
C PRO A 307 19.87 -16.39 61.32
N SER A 308 19.54 -15.14 61.03
CA SER A 308 19.01 -14.17 62.00
C SER A 308 17.52 -13.91 61.81
N THR A 309 16.76 -14.22 62.86
CA THR A 309 15.37 -13.84 63.11
C THR A 309 15.36 -12.63 64.05
N VAL A 310 14.53 -11.60 63.80
CA VAL A 310 14.16 -10.62 64.85
C VAL A 310 12.66 -10.32 64.74
N ASN A 311 12.03 -10.33 65.91
CA ASN A 311 10.61 -10.32 66.18
C ASN A 311 10.16 -8.94 66.71
N SER A 312 8.85 -8.73 66.68
CA SER A 312 8.05 -7.53 66.96
C SER A 312 8.18 -6.90 68.37
N GLN A 313 7.87 -5.60 68.48
CA GLN A 313 7.25 -5.01 69.67
C GLN A 313 6.31 -3.82 69.35
N THR A 314 5.31 -3.69 70.20
CA THR A 314 4.06 -2.91 70.13
C THR A 314 4.12 -1.68 71.04
N VAL A 315 3.65 -0.50 70.62
CA VAL A 315 3.16 0.58 71.53
C VAL A 315 2.03 1.41 70.87
N LYS A 316 1.07 1.82 71.71
CA LYS A 316 -0.23 2.50 71.50
C LYS A 316 -0.15 4.01 71.16
N GLY A 317 -1.26 4.58 70.64
CA GLY A 317 -1.60 6.01 70.81
C GLY A 317 -2.62 6.63 69.82
N ASP A 318 -3.90 6.68 70.23
CA ASP A 318 -4.97 7.71 70.07
C ASP A 318 -5.38 8.40 68.73
N THR A 319 -6.67 8.16 68.35
CA THR A 319 -7.84 9.02 67.93
C THR A 319 -7.65 10.35 67.14
N PRO A 320 -8.63 10.90 66.35
CA PRO A 320 -10.08 10.58 66.28
C PRO A 320 -10.83 10.57 64.92
N ARG A 321 -11.85 9.69 64.87
CA ARG A 321 -13.29 9.87 64.53
C ARG A 321 -13.74 11.06 63.63
N GLN A 322 -14.39 10.75 62.50
CA GLN A 322 -15.59 11.44 61.99
C GLN A 322 -16.48 10.47 61.18
N ASP A 323 -17.79 10.55 61.45
CA ASP A 323 -18.91 9.73 60.95
C ASP A 323 -19.35 10.10 59.51
N PRO A 324 -20.27 9.32 58.91
CA PRO A 324 -21.33 9.95 58.13
C PRO A 324 -22.73 9.42 58.50
N GLU A 325 -23.62 10.32 58.89
CA GLU A 325 -25.08 10.13 58.95
C GLU A 325 -25.77 10.65 57.67
N SER A 326 -26.61 9.78 57.12
CA SER A 326 -27.99 9.95 56.65
C SER A 326 -28.53 11.32 56.18
N GLY A 327 -29.20 11.31 55.02
CA GLY A 327 -30.20 12.31 54.64
C GLY A 327 -30.88 12.01 53.29
N ALA A 328 -32.17 11.67 53.33
CA ALA A 328 -33.00 11.19 52.23
C ALA A 328 -33.69 12.31 51.40
N SER A 329 -34.11 12.00 50.16
CA SER A 329 -35.52 12.20 49.68
C SER A 329 -35.76 11.80 48.21
N SER A 330 -36.63 10.79 48.06
CA SER A 330 -37.81 10.64 47.19
C SER A 330 -37.92 11.32 45.81
N THR A 331 -38.27 10.53 44.77
CA THR A 331 -39.61 10.55 44.11
C THR A 331 -39.75 9.50 42.99
N THR A 332 -40.55 8.47 43.28
CA THR A 332 -41.67 7.92 42.47
C THR A 332 -41.65 7.98 40.92
N ASN A 333 -41.74 6.83 40.25
CA ASN A 333 -42.96 6.46 39.49
C ASN A 333 -42.96 5.00 38.98
N LYS A 334 -44.18 4.50 38.80
CA LYS A 334 -44.63 3.10 38.74
C LYS A 334 -44.59 2.48 37.32
N ARG A 335 -44.57 1.14 37.31
CA ARG A 335 -45.00 0.09 36.32
C ARG A 335 -46.17 0.48 35.37
N PRO A 336 -46.57 -0.32 34.33
CA PRO A 336 -46.44 -1.79 34.12
C PRO A 336 -46.03 -2.23 32.67
N LEU A 337 -45.53 -3.45 32.37
CA LEU A 337 -46.12 -4.80 32.25
C LEU A 337 -47.45 -4.97 31.47
N SER A 338 -47.37 -5.58 30.28
CA SER A 338 -48.34 -6.48 29.63
C SER A 338 -47.51 -7.41 28.72
N GLU A 339 -47.45 -8.73 28.87
CA GLU A 339 -48.46 -9.79 28.65
C GLU A 339 -49.23 -9.67 27.33
N VAL A 340 -48.82 -10.45 26.31
CA VAL A 340 -49.71 -11.31 25.50
C VAL A 340 -48.99 -12.62 25.11
N THR A 341 -49.73 -13.69 25.37
CA THR A 341 -49.65 -15.14 25.13
C THR A 341 -49.27 -15.60 23.70
N SER A 342 -48.42 -16.63 23.53
CA SER A 342 -48.68 -18.09 23.46
C SER A 342 -49.26 -18.62 22.14
N SER A 343 -48.54 -19.55 21.48
CA SER A 343 -48.98 -20.79 20.78
C SER A 343 -47.83 -21.33 19.91
N SER A 344 -47.16 -22.45 20.26
CA SER A 344 -47.44 -23.85 19.82
C SER A 344 -47.17 -24.10 18.32
N LEU A 345 -46.47 -25.13 17.81
CA LEU A 345 -46.13 -26.49 18.27
C LEU A 345 -45.02 -27.09 17.36
N ASN A 346 -44.26 -28.04 17.92
CA ASN A 346 -43.73 -29.29 17.34
C ASN A 346 -43.11 -29.33 15.92
N SER A 347 -41.85 -29.79 15.85
CA SER A 347 -41.61 -31.21 15.53
C SER A 347 -40.18 -31.64 15.91
N GLN A 348 -40.10 -32.65 16.77
CA GLN A 348 -38.96 -33.52 16.92
C GLN A 348 -38.75 -34.34 15.64
N GLY A 349 -37.50 -34.60 15.27
CA GLY A 349 -37.15 -35.48 14.17
C GLY A 349 -35.71 -35.96 14.31
N ALA A 350 -35.51 -36.99 15.13
CA ALA A 350 -34.27 -37.73 15.23
C ALA A 350 -33.96 -38.43 13.90
N GLY A 351 -32.70 -38.41 13.49
CA GLY A 351 -32.23 -39.11 12.29
C GLY A 351 -30.72 -39.28 12.28
N ARG A 352 -30.25 -40.33 12.96
CA ARG A 352 -28.92 -40.90 12.78
C ARG A 352 -28.80 -41.44 11.35
N TYR A 353 -27.78 -41.06 10.59
CA TYR A 353 -27.21 -41.93 9.56
C TYR A 353 -25.71 -41.74 9.45
N SER A 354 -25.02 -42.88 9.56
CA SER A 354 -23.59 -43.08 9.35
C SER A 354 -23.23 -43.15 7.85
N PRO A 355 -21.93 -43.10 7.49
CA PRO A 355 -21.45 -42.81 6.14
C PRO A 355 -21.37 -44.07 5.28
N ARG A 356 -21.69 -43.95 3.97
CA ARG A 356 -21.49 -45.01 2.99
C ARG A 356 -20.31 -44.67 2.06
N LYS A 357 -19.35 -45.60 2.00
CA LYS A 357 -18.18 -45.65 1.11
C LYS A 357 -18.56 -46.16 -0.30
N LYS A 358 -17.62 -45.90 -1.26
CA LYS A 358 -17.40 -46.50 -2.60
C LYS A 358 -18.29 -45.92 -3.72
N ALA A 359 -17.87 -45.71 -4.97
CA ALA A 359 -16.72 -46.12 -5.79
C ALA A 359 -16.51 -45.05 -6.90
N ALA A 360 -15.27 -44.65 -7.25
CA ALA A 360 -14.51 -45.11 -8.43
C ALA A 360 -15.35 -45.35 -9.71
N PHE A 361 -15.30 -44.40 -10.65
CA PHE A 361 -15.42 -44.63 -12.10
C PHE A 361 -14.70 -43.48 -12.85
N SER A 362 -13.67 -43.85 -13.62
CA SER A 362 -13.10 -43.07 -14.73
C SER A 362 -13.63 -43.66 -16.06
N PRO A 363 -13.15 -43.22 -17.23
CA PRO A 363 -13.63 -42.07 -17.99
C PRO A 363 -14.23 -42.52 -19.34
N GLY A 364 -15.04 -41.68 -19.98
CA GLY A 364 -15.65 -42.04 -21.26
C GLY A 364 -16.09 -40.85 -22.10
N SER A 365 -15.26 -40.56 -23.10
CA SER A 365 -15.66 -40.20 -24.46
C SER A 365 -16.25 -38.81 -24.76
N LEU A 366 -15.44 -38.07 -25.51
CA LEU A 366 -15.80 -37.05 -26.49
C LEU A 366 -17.00 -37.48 -27.37
N PRO A 367 -17.73 -36.50 -27.91
CA PRO A 367 -17.61 -36.34 -29.36
C PRO A 367 -17.40 -34.90 -29.82
N GLU A 368 -16.51 -34.86 -30.80
CA GLU A 368 -16.30 -33.87 -31.84
C GLU A 368 -17.58 -33.70 -32.68
N ILE A 369 -18.14 -32.49 -32.75
CA ILE A 369 -18.98 -32.07 -33.88
C ILE A 369 -18.58 -30.67 -34.33
N THR A 370 -18.23 -30.65 -35.61
CA THR A 370 -17.92 -29.57 -36.52
C THR A 370 -19.14 -28.68 -36.82
N GLY A 371 -18.90 -27.44 -37.25
CA GLY A 371 -19.78 -26.80 -38.23
C GLY A 371 -20.33 -25.42 -37.91
N SER A 372 -19.71 -24.42 -38.53
CA SER A 372 -20.37 -23.39 -39.35
C SER A 372 -21.10 -22.21 -38.71
N SER A 373 -20.48 -21.04 -38.94
CA SER A 373 -21.07 -19.76 -39.37
C SER A 373 -22.58 -19.70 -39.57
N SER A 374 -23.23 -18.69 -38.98
CA SER A 374 -24.03 -17.72 -39.75
C SER A 374 -24.39 -16.45 -38.96
N ARG A 375 -24.07 -15.36 -39.64
CA ARG A 375 -24.45 -13.95 -39.51
C ARG A 375 -25.98 -13.76 -39.36
N ALA A 376 -26.42 -12.95 -38.39
CA ALA A 376 -27.68 -12.19 -38.49
C ALA A 376 -27.76 -11.06 -37.44
N SER A 377 -28.08 -9.87 -37.92
CA SER A 377 -28.74 -8.75 -37.23
C SER A 377 -29.79 -8.23 -38.22
N PRO A 378 -30.71 -7.30 -37.88
CA PRO A 378 -31.35 -6.92 -36.62
C PRO A 378 -32.90 -7.06 -36.77
N PRO A 379 -33.79 -6.35 -36.01
CA PRO A 379 -34.15 -5.01 -36.46
C PRO A 379 -34.50 -3.96 -35.37
N ASN A 380 -34.46 -2.71 -35.84
CA ASN A 380 -35.05 -1.50 -35.28
C ASN A 380 -36.57 -1.60 -35.10
N THR A 381 -37.08 -0.91 -34.07
CA THR A 381 -38.40 -0.25 -34.10
C THR A 381 -38.29 1.12 -33.45
N GLY A 382 -38.59 2.16 -34.22
CA GLY A 382 -38.77 3.52 -33.74
C GLY A 382 -40.20 3.77 -33.28
N GLY A 383 -40.42 4.94 -32.65
CA GLY A 383 -41.76 5.43 -32.29
C GLY A 383 -41.69 6.75 -31.53
N SER A 384 -41.99 7.84 -32.24
CA SER A 384 -42.13 9.20 -31.74
C SER A 384 -43.44 9.43 -30.97
N SER A 385 -43.44 10.49 -30.16
CA SER A 385 -44.50 11.52 -30.02
C SER A 385 -45.17 11.68 -28.65
N ALA A 386 -45.52 12.96 -28.41
CA ALA A 386 -46.52 13.53 -27.51
C ALA A 386 -46.11 13.95 -26.08
N GLN A 387 -46.04 15.28 -25.89
CA GLN A 387 -46.41 15.96 -24.63
C GLN A 387 -47.91 15.77 -24.34
N PRO A 388 -48.41 16.02 -23.11
CA PRO A 388 -48.84 17.37 -22.72
C PRO A 388 -48.56 17.82 -21.25
N SER A 389 -48.62 19.15 -21.07
CA SER A 389 -48.99 20.01 -19.92
C SER A 389 -49.69 19.37 -18.69
N SER A 390 -49.73 19.85 -17.43
CA SER A 390 -49.54 21.18 -16.77
C SER A 390 -49.91 21.06 -15.27
N THR A 391 -49.33 21.87 -14.36
CA THR A 391 -50.01 22.59 -13.22
C THR A 391 -48.98 23.45 -12.44
N ARG A 392 -48.99 24.78 -12.50
CA ARG A 392 -49.69 25.80 -11.64
C ARG A 392 -49.40 25.67 -10.13
N SER A 393 -48.73 26.64 -9.50
CA SER A 393 -49.32 27.69 -8.63
C SER A 393 -48.27 28.81 -8.37
N ASN A 394 -48.48 30.04 -8.83
CA ASN A 394 -49.05 31.21 -8.12
C ASN A 394 -48.28 31.68 -6.87
N LEU A 395 -47.65 32.86 -6.94
CA LEU A 395 -47.92 34.04 -6.10
C LEU A 395 -47.30 35.30 -6.77
N SER A 396 -48.02 36.41 -6.68
CA SER A 396 -47.78 37.76 -7.23
C SER A 396 -48.08 38.77 -6.08
N PRO A 397 -48.03 40.11 -6.23
CA PRO A 397 -47.28 40.98 -7.18
C PRO A 397 -46.70 42.26 -6.51
N ARG A 398 -45.85 43.03 -7.21
CA ARG A 398 -45.96 44.52 -7.15
C ARG A 398 -45.46 45.20 -8.43
N LYS A 399 -46.25 46.18 -8.85
CA LYS A 399 -46.26 46.93 -10.12
C LYS A 399 -45.41 48.19 -10.07
N THR A 400 -44.87 48.60 -11.23
CA THR A 400 -44.91 49.96 -11.84
C THR A 400 -44.36 49.83 -13.28
N LYS A 401 -45.19 49.91 -14.35
CA LYS A 401 -45.41 51.07 -15.26
C LYS A 401 -44.09 51.81 -15.61
N THR A 402 -43.70 52.05 -16.87
CA THR A 402 -44.46 52.78 -17.92
C THR A 402 -43.76 52.69 -19.30
N THR A 403 -44.57 52.82 -20.37
CA THR A 403 -44.31 53.43 -21.71
C THR A 403 -43.51 52.70 -22.82
N SER A 404 -44.30 51.99 -23.66
CA SER A 404 -44.45 52.13 -25.13
C SER A 404 -43.49 53.04 -25.92
N SER A 405 -42.84 52.49 -26.96
CA SER A 405 -43.21 52.86 -28.34
C SER A 405 -42.67 51.84 -29.36
N ARG A 406 -43.47 51.65 -30.41
CA ARG A 406 -43.43 50.64 -31.46
C ARG A 406 -43.03 51.35 -32.76
N GLN A 407 -41.94 50.96 -33.42
CA GLN A 407 -41.80 51.12 -34.88
C GLN A 407 -41.00 49.97 -35.49
N GLN A 408 -41.65 49.30 -36.45
CA GLN A 408 -41.05 48.40 -37.42
C GLN A 408 -40.45 49.22 -38.56
N SER A 409 -39.25 48.87 -39.01
CA SER A 409 -38.79 49.15 -40.38
C SER A 409 -37.71 48.15 -40.82
N THR A 410 -37.85 47.74 -42.07
CA THR A 410 -37.18 46.73 -42.91
C THR A 410 -35.67 46.97 -43.17
N PRO A 411 -34.94 46.00 -43.78
CA PRO A 411 -33.49 45.87 -43.64
C PRO A 411 -32.72 46.74 -44.65
N ARG A 412 -31.77 47.54 -44.15
CA ARG A 412 -30.85 48.34 -44.96
C ARG A 412 -29.51 47.59 -45.10
N ARG A 413 -29.26 47.12 -46.32
CA ARG A 413 -27.98 46.61 -46.85
C ARG A 413 -26.86 47.62 -46.56
N GLN A 414 -25.98 47.28 -45.62
CA GLN A 414 -24.76 48.04 -45.34
C GLN A 414 -23.55 47.33 -45.97
N GLN A 415 -22.89 48.08 -46.85
CA GLN A 415 -21.60 47.77 -47.43
C GLN A 415 -20.54 47.65 -46.33
N SER A 416 -19.76 46.59 -46.41
CA SER A 416 -18.62 46.31 -45.53
C SER A 416 -17.46 47.28 -45.80
N SER A 417 -17.12 48.10 -44.81
CA SER A 417 -15.87 48.85 -44.76
C SER A 417 -14.67 47.92 -44.48
N PRO A 418 -13.46 48.23 -44.97
CA PRO A 418 -12.28 47.38 -44.77
C PRO A 418 -11.84 47.40 -43.30
N ALA A 419 -11.62 46.21 -42.75
CA ALA A 419 -11.17 46.01 -41.38
C ALA A 419 -9.81 46.70 -41.13
N LYS A 420 -9.76 47.51 -40.07
CA LYS A 420 -8.51 48.04 -39.50
C LYS A 420 -7.57 46.88 -39.11
N PRO A 421 -6.25 47.00 -39.35
CA PRO A 421 -5.29 45.99 -38.91
C PRO A 421 -5.34 45.86 -37.39
N SER A 422 -5.65 44.65 -36.92
CA SER A 422 -5.63 44.29 -35.51
C SER A 422 -4.23 44.53 -34.93
N THR A 423 -4.16 45.27 -33.83
CA THR A 423 -2.96 45.47 -33.03
C THR A 423 -2.29 44.13 -32.71
N PRO A 424 -0.96 44.00 -32.90
CA PRO A 424 -0.25 42.75 -32.62
C PRO A 424 -0.37 42.43 -31.12
N ILE A 425 -1.05 41.33 -30.81
CA ILE A 425 -1.16 40.80 -29.45
C ILE A 425 0.27 40.55 -28.94
N PRO A 426 0.68 41.11 -27.79
CA PRO A 426 2.02 40.90 -27.25
C PRO A 426 2.27 39.39 -27.10
N SER A 427 3.36 38.92 -27.69
CA SER A 427 3.73 37.52 -27.68
C SER A 427 4.00 37.08 -26.23
N SER A 428 3.08 36.31 -25.64
CA SER A 428 3.18 35.74 -24.28
C SER A 428 4.24 34.64 -24.13
N ILE A 429 5.15 34.55 -25.08
CA ILE A 429 6.19 33.53 -25.18
C ILE A 429 7.53 34.21 -24.90
N THR A 430 8.17 33.82 -23.81
CA THR A 430 9.50 34.33 -23.44
C THR A 430 10.54 33.24 -23.67
N LYS A 431 11.62 33.58 -24.39
CA LYS A 431 12.78 32.70 -24.57
C LYS A 431 13.82 32.95 -23.47
N GLY A 432 14.38 31.87 -22.92
CA GLY A 432 15.51 31.93 -21.99
C GLY A 432 16.83 32.31 -22.68
N THR A 433 17.86 32.55 -21.88
CA THR A 433 19.20 33.00 -22.30
C THR A 433 20.12 31.87 -22.75
N GLY A 434 19.94 30.64 -22.25
CA GLY A 434 20.75 29.48 -22.67
C GLY A 434 22.11 29.34 -21.98
N THR A 435 22.32 30.03 -20.86
CA THR A 435 23.55 30.05 -20.05
C THR A 435 23.58 29.01 -18.91
N CYS A 436 23.07 27.79 -19.11
CA CYS A 436 22.95 26.77 -18.05
C CYS A 436 24.31 26.26 -17.56
N LEU A 437 24.50 26.18 -16.24
CA LEU A 437 25.78 25.83 -15.60
C LEU A 437 26.04 24.32 -15.48
N ILE A 438 25.00 23.46 -15.44
CA ILE A 438 25.16 21.98 -15.31
C ILE A 438 26.06 21.43 -16.40
N SER A 439 25.99 22.04 -17.58
CA SER A 439 26.40 21.39 -18.78
C SER A 439 27.33 22.28 -19.59
N SER A 440 28.59 21.88 -19.66
CA SER A 440 29.59 22.44 -20.58
C SER A 440 29.13 22.42 -22.05
N SER A 441 28.06 21.66 -22.37
CA SER A 441 27.38 21.68 -23.68
C SER A 441 25.87 21.97 -23.55
N PRO A 442 25.28 22.89 -24.33
CA PRO A 442 23.83 23.15 -24.35
C PRO A 442 22.96 21.90 -24.59
N LYS A 443 23.52 20.84 -25.18
CA LYS A 443 22.82 19.59 -25.53
C LYS A 443 22.54 18.66 -24.36
N THR A 444 23.18 18.91 -23.22
CA THR A 444 23.21 18.00 -22.07
C THR A 444 22.35 18.51 -20.89
N CYS A 445 21.85 19.75 -20.97
CA CYS A 445 20.90 20.27 -19.99
C CYS A 445 19.58 19.45 -20.04
N PRO A 446 19.06 19.00 -18.90
CA PRO A 446 17.84 18.18 -18.84
C PRO A 446 16.57 18.96 -19.22
N PHE A 447 16.66 20.28 -19.25
CA PHE A 447 15.59 21.15 -19.74
C PHE A 447 15.72 21.49 -21.23
N THR A 448 16.79 21.06 -21.90
CA THR A 448 16.92 21.25 -23.35
C THR A 448 15.74 20.59 -24.07
N ASN A 449 15.16 21.31 -25.04
CA ASN A 449 13.95 20.92 -25.78
C ASN A 449 12.67 20.90 -24.94
N CYS A 450 12.57 21.69 -23.87
CA CYS A 450 11.34 21.85 -23.10
C CYS A 450 10.65 23.20 -23.35
N ILE A 451 9.33 23.19 -23.39
CA ILE A 451 8.48 24.37 -23.24
C ILE A 451 7.78 24.29 -21.89
N PHE A 452 7.99 25.30 -21.06
CA PHE A 452 7.33 25.41 -19.76
C PHE A 452 6.01 26.18 -19.86
N ILE A 453 4.99 25.66 -19.20
CA ILE A 453 3.67 26.29 -19.08
C ILE A 453 3.49 26.60 -17.60
N LEU A 454 3.45 27.88 -17.25
CA LEU A 454 3.34 28.29 -15.86
C LEU A 454 1.88 28.43 -15.48
N SER A 455 1.44 27.70 -14.46
CA SER A 455 0.12 27.86 -13.87
C SER A 455 -0.09 29.28 -13.33
N PRO A 456 -1.30 29.87 -13.45
CA PRO A 456 -1.62 31.17 -12.85
C PRO A 456 -1.38 31.22 -11.33
N SER A 457 -1.45 30.07 -10.65
CA SER A 457 -1.21 29.92 -9.21
C SER A 457 0.22 30.19 -8.79
N ILE A 458 1.16 30.19 -9.73
CA ILE A 458 2.57 30.46 -9.51
C ILE A 458 2.79 31.97 -9.54
N THR A 459 2.82 32.58 -8.37
CA THR A 459 3.05 34.03 -8.21
C THR A 459 4.53 34.39 -8.14
N SER A 460 5.42 33.41 -7.97
CA SER A 460 6.84 33.66 -7.73
C SER A 460 7.55 34.16 -9.01
N PRO A 461 8.06 35.41 -9.03
CA PRO A 461 8.84 35.91 -10.17
C PRO A 461 10.18 35.17 -10.30
N PHE A 462 10.65 34.55 -9.22
CA PHE A 462 11.91 33.82 -9.15
C PHE A 462 11.96 32.64 -10.12
N ILE A 463 10.83 31.97 -10.39
CA ILE A 463 10.79 30.82 -11.29
C ILE A 463 11.21 31.20 -12.71
N LYS A 464 10.88 32.40 -13.16
CA LYS A 464 11.32 32.90 -14.47
C LYS A 464 12.84 33.03 -14.53
N GLN A 465 13.46 33.45 -13.44
CA GLN A 465 14.92 33.56 -13.31
C GLN A 465 15.59 32.19 -13.22
N LEU A 466 14.92 31.19 -12.66
CA LEU A 466 15.42 29.81 -12.64
C LEU A 466 15.35 29.14 -14.01
N ILE A 467 14.31 29.41 -14.79
CA ILE A 467 14.10 28.79 -16.09
C ILE A 467 14.96 29.43 -17.18
N ALA A 468 15.16 30.75 -17.13
CA ALA A 468 15.83 31.52 -18.17
C ALA A 468 17.24 31.01 -18.53
N PRO A 469 18.13 30.65 -17.57
CA PRO A 469 19.46 30.13 -17.88
C PRO A 469 19.44 28.88 -18.77
N HIS A 470 18.38 28.10 -18.76
CA HIS A 470 18.34 26.84 -19.53
C HIS A 470 18.00 27.02 -21.01
N GLY A 471 17.81 28.25 -21.49
CA GLY A 471 17.47 28.52 -22.89
C GLY A 471 16.09 28.00 -23.29
N THR A 472 15.28 27.64 -22.29
CA THR A 472 13.94 27.11 -22.52
C THR A 472 12.95 28.21 -22.75
N THR A 473 11.90 27.88 -23.49
CA THR A 473 10.80 28.80 -23.73
C THR A 473 9.74 28.58 -22.67
N TYR A 474 9.16 29.65 -22.12
CA TYR A 474 8.00 29.52 -21.24
C TYR A 474 6.84 30.42 -21.65
N THR A 475 5.64 30.02 -21.26
CA THR A 475 4.38 30.73 -21.50
C THR A 475 3.50 30.67 -20.26
N THR A 476 2.75 31.73 -20.01
CA THR A 476 1.70 31.76 -18.98
C THR A 476 0.30 31.58 -19.57
N SER A 477 0.19 31.50 -20.90
CA SER A 477 -1.09 31.44 -21.60
C SER A 477 -1.30 30.09 -22.27
N LEU A 478 -2.33 29.37 -21.86
CA LEU A 478 -2.71 28.07 -22.44
C LEU A 478 -3.06 28.15 -23.93
N GLN A 479 -3.58 29.30 -24.38
CA GLN A 479 -3.91 29.53 -25.80
C GLN A 479 -2.69 29.46 -26.72
N THR A 480 -1.47 29.56 -26.18
CA THR A 480 -0.26 29.37 -26.98
C THR A 480 -0.05 27.90 -27.39
N LEU A 481 -0.63 26.95 -26.65
CA LEU A 481 -0.48 25.51 -26.91
C LEU A 481 -1.29 25.00 -28.11
N THR A 482 -2.40 25.66 -28.42
CA THR A 482 -3.27 25.34 -29.56
C THR A 482 -2.75 25.94 -30.86
N ARG A 483 -1.92 27.00 -30.78
CA ARG A 483 -1.37 27.66 -31.95
C ARG A 483 -0.27 26.80 -32.59
N LYS A 484 -0.28 26.73 -33.93
CA LYS A 484 0.79 26.11 -34.74
C LYS A 484 2.15 26.83 -34.64
N VAL A 485 2.24 27.87 -33.82
CA VAL A 485 3.42 28.73 -33.66
C VAL A 485 4.48 28.10 -32.76
N LEU A 486 4.09 27.18 -31.86
CA LEU A 486 5.07 26.52 -31.01
C LEU A 486 5.90 25.51 -31.80
N PRO A 487 7.24 25.53 -31.66
CA PRO A 487 8.10 24.58 -32.34
C PRO A 487 7.77 23.16 -31.87
N ARG A 488 7.44 22.27 -32.82
CA ARG A 488 7.22 20.84 -32.54
C ARG A 488 8.52 20.09 -32.31
N ARG A 489 9.59 20.58 -32.93
CA ARG A 489 10.94 20.06 -32.82
C ARG A 489 11.88 21.22 -32.48
N CYS A 490 12.86 20.95 -31.64
CA CYS A 490 13.92 21.93 -31.38
C CYS A 490 14.72 22.15 -32.68
N PRO A 491 14.97 23.41 -33.08
CA PRO A 491 15.77 23.71 -34.26
C PRO A 491 17.18 23.11 -34.18
N ASP A 492 17.79 23.14 -33.00
CA ASP A 492 19.20 22.76 -32.82
C ASP A 492 19.40 21.24 -32.73
N THR A 493 18.44 20.52 -32.14
CA THR A 493 18.57 19.07 -31.91
C THR A 493 17.71 18.22 -32.83
N GLY A 494 16.72 18.81 -33.52
CA GLY A 494 15.71 18.09 -34.29
C GLY A 494 14.78 17.21 -33.45
N ARG A 495 14.99 17.12 -32.14
CA ARG A 495 14.20 16.29 -31.21
C ARG A 495 12.85 16.93 -30.94
N LYS A 496 11.87 16.09 -30.63
CA LYS A 496 10.53 16.55 -30.25
C LYS A 496 10.62 17.41 -28.98
N VAL A 497 9.91 18.52 -28.98
CA VAL A 497 9.82 19.40 -27.80
C VAL A 497 8.87 18.78 -26.76
N ARG A 498 9.33 18.71 -25.51
CA ARG A 498 8.52 18.30 -24.35
C ARG A 498 7.72 19.48 -23.83
N LYS A 499 6.44 19.26 -23.52
CA LYS A 499 5.56 20.26 -22.91
C LYS A 499 5.44 19.94 -21.43
N ILE A 500 5.88 20.87 -20.59
CA ILE A 500 5.89 20.71 -19.14
C ILE A 500 5.09 21.82 -18.50
N ALA A 501 4.03 21.47 -17.78
CA ALA A 501 3.28 22.38 -16.93
C ALA A 501 3.86 22.39 -15.51
N LEU A 502 4.17 23.59 -15.00
CA LEU A 502 4.57 23.79 -13.62
C LEU A 502 3.37 24.27 -12.80
N VAL A 503 3.13 23.63 -11.66
CA VAL A 503 2.01 23.91 -10.75
C VAL A 503 2.50 24.11 -9.31
N GLU A 504 1.65 24.68 -8.45
CA GLU A 504 1.85 24.75 -7.00
C GLU A 504 1.01 23.67 -6.32
N THR A 505 1.62 22.53 -5.96
CA THR A 505 0.88 21.38 -5.40
C THR A 505 0.18 21.66 -4.08
N LYS A 506 0.62 22.69 -3.33
CA LYS A 506 -0.07 23.14 -2.11
C LYS A 506 -1.46 23.73 -2.40
N LYS A 507 -1.70 24.19 -3.62
CA LYS A 507 -2.98 24.72 -4.11
C LYS A 507 -3.68 23.66 -4.95
N ARG A 508 -4.17 22.62 -4.28
CA ARG A 508 -4.73 21.41 -4.93
C ARG A 508 -5.85 21.71 -5.90
N ASP A 509 -6.82 22.54 -5.51
CA ASP A 509 -8.00 22.82 -6.33
C ASP A 509 -7.66 23.66 -7.56
N GLU A 510 -6.81 24.68 -7.39
CA GLU A 510 -6.28 25.48 -8.51
C GLU A 510 -5.46 24.60 -9.48
N THR A 511 -4.66 23.67 -8.96
CA THR A 511 -3.90 22.71 -9.77
C THR A 511 -4.81 21.80 -10.58
N ILE A 512 -5.86 21.24 -9.96
CA ILE A 512 -6.84 20.38 -10.64
C ILE A 512 -7.58 21.17 -11.72
N ALA A 513 -8.01 22.39 -11.42
CA ALA A 513 -8.67 23.27 -12.38
C ALA A 513 -7.76 23.56 -13.59
N PHE A 514 -6.52 23.94 -13.34
CA PHE A 514 -5.53 24.20 -14.38
C PHE A 514 -5.23 22.96 -15.25
N MET A 515 -5.14 21.77 -14.65
CA MET A 515 -4.99 20.53 -15.40
C MET A 515 -6.19 20.27 -16.31
N ARG A 516 -7.42 20.45 -15.82
CA ARG A 516 -8.64 20.32 -16.64
C ARG A 516 -8.68 21.31 -17.79
N GLU A 517 -8.20 22.54 -17.60
CA GLU A 517 -8.08 23.52 -18.67
C GLU A 517 -7.10 23.08 -19.77
N ILE A 518 -5.97 22.45 -19.40
CA ILE A 518 -5.03 21.87 -20.36
C ILE A 518 -5.69 20.72 -21.14
N GLU A 519 -6.41 19.82 -20.45
CA GLU A 519 -7.12 18.70 -21.09
C GLU A 519 -8.18 19.19 -22.09
N ALA A 520 -8.91 20.25 -21.72
CA ALA A 520 -9.95 20.84 -22.55
C ALA A 520 -9.42 21.42 -23.88
N LEU A 521 -8.12 21.69 -23.99
CA LEU A 521 -7.51 22.10 -25.26
C LEU A 521 -7.50 20.99 -26.32
N GLY A 522 -7.72 19.73 -25.92
CA GLY A 522 -7.79 18.60 -26.84
C GLY A 522 -6.55 18.46 -27.72
N LEU A 523 -5.36 18.66 -27.13
CA LEU A 523 -4.10 18.69 -27.88
C LEU A 523 -3.89 17.36 -28.62
N LYS A 524 -3.63 17.45 -29.93
CA LYS A 524 -3.38 16.29 -30.80
C LYS A 524 -2.04 16.44 -31.51
N ARG A 525 -1.35 15.30 -31.68
CA ARG A 525 -0.14 15.18 -32.49
C ARG A 525 -0.49 15.26 -33.98
N SER A 526 0.54 15.35 -34.83
CA SER A 526 0.37 15.20 -36.29
C SER A 526 -0.22 13.85 -36.69
N SER A 527 -0.03 12.81 -35.87
CA SER A 527 -0.63 11.49 -36.05
C SER A 527 -2.13 11.44 -35.68
N GLY A 528 -2.69 12.51 -35.13
CA GLY A 528 -4.07 12.54 -34.60
C GLY A 528 -4.21 12.00 -33.17
N GLU A 529 -3.18 11.34 -32.64
CA GLU A 529 -3.15 10.87 -31.24
C GLU A 529 -3.16 12.02 -30.23
N ARG A 530 -3.68 11.76 -29.02
CA ARG A 530 -3.62 12.71 -27.90
C ARG A 530 -2.18 13.07 -27.56
N GLU A 531 -1.92 14.36 -27.42
CA GLU A 531 -0.65 14.87 -26.93
C GLU A 531 -0.78 15.22 -25.45
N TYR A 532 0.05 14.58 -24.62
CA TYR A 532 0.07 14.81 -23.18
C TYR A 532 1.04 15.95 -22.82
N VAL A 533 0.66 16.71 -21.80
CA VAL A 533 1.48 17.70 -21.11
C VAL A 533 1.87 17.13 -19.75
N GLU A 534 3.17 17.05 -19.51
CA GLU A 534 3.73 16.55 -18.26
C GLU A 534 3.54 17.61 -17.15
N VAL A 535 3.03 17.23 -15.97
CA VAL A 535 2.72 18.18 -14.89
C VAL A 535 3.63 17.92 -13.69
N TYR A 536 4.36 18.95 -13.25
CA TYR A 536 5.28 18.90 -12.13
C TYR A 536 5.06 20.04 -11.14
N ASP A 537 5.42 19.82 -9.89
CA ASP A 537 5.54 20.91 -8.92
C ASP A 537 6.70 21.82 -9.31
N TRP A 538 6.50 23.14 -9.23
CA TRP A 538 7.49 24.12 -9.66
C TRP A 538 8.82 24.03 -8.89
N ARG A 539 8.82 23.49 -7.66
CA ARG A 539 10.04 23.24 -6.86
C ARG A 539 10.99 22.24 -7.50
N LEU A 540 10.55 21.53 -8.53
CA LEU A 540 11.42 20.79 -9.45
C LEU A 540 12.57 21.68 -9.94
N VAL A 541 12.26 22.91 -10.38
CA VAL A 541 13.27 23.80 -10.97
C VAL A 541 14.26 24.29 -9.91
N GLU A 542 13.79 24.57 -8.69
CA GLU A 542 14.66 24.91 -7.56
C GLU A 542 15.61 23.76 -7.22
N LYS A 543 15.08 22.53 -7.16
CA LYS A 543 15.91 21.38 -6.79
C LYS A 543 16.92 21.06 -7.89
N MET A 544 16.54 21.25 -9.15
CA MET A 544 17.47 21.13 -10.28
C MET A 544 18.58 22.16 -10.21
N ARG A 545 18.28 23.42 -9.80
CA ARG A 545 19.29 24.44 -9.51
C ARG A 545 20.33 23.96 -8.49
N GLY A 546 19.85 23.40 -7.37
CA GLY A 546 20.73 22.85 -6.35
C GLY A 546 21.61 21.70 -6.85
N VAL A 547 21.12 20.90 -7.81
CA VAL A 547 21.94 19.87 -8.47
C VAL A 547 23.02 20.51 -9.36
N GLU A 548 22.75 21.63 -10.03
CA GLU A 548 23.77 22.38 -10.80
C GLU A 548 24.88 22.91 -9.90
N GLU A 549 24.51 23.39 -8.71
CA GLU A 549 25.43 23.92 -7.72
C GLU A 549 26.20 22.81 -6.97
N GLY A 550 25.96 21.53 -7.31
CA GLY A 550 26.58 20.38 -6.64
C GLY A 550 25.97 20.04 -5.27
N ILE A 551 24.91 20.74 -4.87
CA ILE A 551 24.26 20.62 -3.56
C ILE A 551 23.11 19.58 -3.63
N GLY A 552 23.49 18.31 -3.44
CA GLY A 552 22.56 17.25 -3.03
C GLY A 552 21.82 16.51 -4.14
N GLY A 553 22.57 15.78 -4.98
CA GLY A 553 22.09 14.88 -6.04
C GLY A 553 21.55 13.51 -5.58
N GLY A 554 20.82 13.47 -4.46
CA GLY A 554 20.22 12.24 -3.93
C GLY A 554 18.84 11.93 -4.54
N GLY A 555 18.80 11.16 -5.64
CA GLY A 555 17.60 10.57 -6.26
C GLY A 555 17.09 11.27 -7.52
N ASN A 556 16.21 10.60 -8.27
CA ASN A 556 15.60 11.15 -9.50
C ASN A 556 14.65 12.30 -9.16
N VAL A 557 15.16 13.54 -9.28
CA VAL A 557 14.45 14.78 -8.93
C VAL A 557 13.11 14.89 -9.67
N TRP A 558 13.09 14.55 -10.96
CA TRP A 558 11.87 14.57 -11.77
C TRP A 558 10.77 13.70 -11.15
N LYS A 559 11.08 12.46 -10.76
CA LYS A 559 10.10 11.55 -10.16
C LYS A 559 9.54 12.09 -8.84
N ARG A 560 10.35 12.81 -8.05
CA ARG A 560 9.93 13.36 -6.75
C ARG A 560 8.87 14.44 -6.89
N TYR A 561 8.96 15.27 -7.93
CA TYR A 561 8.06 16.40 -8.14
C TYR A 561 7.01 16.14 -9.23
N TRP A 562 6.88 14.90 -9.69
CA TRP A 562 5.83 14.52 -10.65
C TRP A 562 4.45 14.61 -10.02
N VAL A 563 3.53 15.31 -10.68
CA VAL A 563 2.15 15.46 -10.24
C VAL A 563 1.23 14.58 -11.08
N GLY A 564 1.43 14.56 -12.41
CA GLY A 564 0.57 13.83 -13.33
C GLY A 564 0.81 14.20 -14.79
N ALA A 565 -0.11 13.81 -15.66
CA ALA A 565 -0.14 14.23 -17.06
C ALA A 565 -1.55 14.72 -17.41
N ALA A 566 -1.64 15.79 -18.21
CA ALA A 566 -2.88 16.37 -18.72
C ALA A 566 -2.96 16.19 -20.24
#